data_AF-A0A7X4FCP4-F1
#
_entry.id   AF-A0A7X4FCP4-F1
#
_cell.length_a   1.000
_cell.length_b   1.000
_cell.length_c   1.000
_cell.angle_alpha   90.00
_cell.angle_beta   90.00
_cell.angle_gamma   90.00
#
_symmetry.space_group_name_H-M   'P 1'
#
loop_
_entity.id
_entity.type
_entity.pdbx_description
1 polymer ?
#
loop_
_entity_poly.entity_id
_entity_poly.type
_entity_poly.pdbx_seq_one_letter_code
_entity_poly.pdbx_strand_id
1 'polypeptide(L)'
;MRLFMTVAGVLCAATLALLAPTADAANKVDVFIYTDTVQWIGQAAAVEEAEILADLLDGQDGIGELILHGPAKTVEAWTKDHTVDNGHHLIVMFGDVPVEIYDVGKDAKKETVAEEFLDAGNTFSNSADYFFWGQGGRNEEAGIKNMMDIPNMVQWDDNTAMEVTKEGKELTPTLDDYATDRPFHVDKLDGDWVLEIAFASDTGDQKADRCDPCIVHNTKTNGRLIQVYQTANQDDPKGEVIAEIILNYYLETVGALDVDPQDKLPALWGDMKRRR
;
A
#
# COMPACT_ATOMS: atom_id res chain seq x y z
N MET A 1 -24.22 -13.12 -74.40
CA MET A 1 -24.15 -12.17 -73.27
C MET A 1 -23.19 -12.76 -72.26
N ARG A 2 -22.07 -12.05 -71.99
CA ARG A 2 -21.06 -12.15 -70.89
C ARG A 2 -21.08 -13.44 -70.03
N LEU A 3 -19.97 -14.11 -69.72
CA LEU A 3 -18.74 -13.57 -69.13
C LEU A 3 -17.68 -14.69 -69.01
N PHE A 4 -16.40 -14.34 -69.18
CA PHE A 4 -15.20 -15.08 -68.78
C PHE A 4 -15.06 -15.16 -67.24
N MET A 5 -14.38 -16.18 -66.72
CA MET A 5 -13.27 -16.12 -65.72
C MET A 5 -13.05 -17.51 -65.12
N THR A 6 -11.98 -18.25 -65.47
CA THR A 6 -10.62 -18.19 -64.90
C THR A 6 -10.59 -18.43 -63.39
N VAL A 7 -10.23 -19.67 -63.02
CA VAL A 7 -9.92 -20.11 -61.65
C VAL A 7 -8.52 -19.59 -61.30
N ALA A 8 -8.43 -18.72 -60.28
CA ALA A 8 -7.18 -18.35 -59.65
C ALA A 8 -7.06 -19.10 -58.32
N GLY A 9 -6.00 -19.90 -58.18
CA GLY A 9 -5.66 -20.60 -56.95
C GLY A 9 -5.23 -19.61 -55.86
N VAL A 10 -5.77 -19.78 -54.67
CA VAL A 10 -5.45 -19.00 -53.48
C VAL A 10 -4.15 -19.54 -52.88
N LEU A 11 -3.14 -18.67 -52.80
CA LEU A 11 -1.90 -18.87 -52.05
C LEU A 11 -2.23 -18.86 -50.55
N CYS A 12 -1.87 -19.94 -49.84
CA CYS A 12 -1.98 -20.03 -48.39
C CYS A 12 -0.80 -19.27 -47.76
N ALA A 13 -1.03 -18.05 -47.28
CA ALA A 13 -0.05 -17.31 -46.49
C ALA A 13 -0.27 -17.63 -45.01
N ALA A 14 0.67 -18.36 -44.40
CA ALA A 14 0.70 -18.57 -42.96
C ALA A 14 1.16 -17.27 -42.28
N THR A 15 0.22 -16.55 -41.67
CA THR A 15 0.51 -15.46 -40.74
C THR A 15 1.00 -16.05 -39.42
N LEU A 16 2.32 -16.07 -39.23
CA LEU A 16 2.90 -16.17 -37.89
C LEU A 16 2.65 -14.83 -37.19
N ALA A 17 1.58 -14.73 -36.41
CA ALA A 17 1.45 -13.63 -35.46
C ALA A 17 2.51 -13.84 -34.38
N LEU A 18 3.60 -13.07 -34.42
CA LEU A 18 4.44 -12.89 -33.25
C LEU A 18 3.60 -12.13 -32.21
N LEU A 19 2.99 -12.88 -31.29
CA LEU A 19 2.66 -12.35 -29.98
C LEU A 19 4.00 -12.06 -29.30
N ALA A 20 4.45 -10.81 -29.40
CA ALA A 20 5.46 -10.32 -28.47
C ALA A 20 4.81 -10.35 -27.07
N PRO A 21 5.33 -11.11 -26.10
CA PRO A 21 4.99 -10.83 -24.72
C PRO A 21 5.52 -9.42 -24.44
N THR A 22 4.64 -8.46 -24.14
CA THR A 22 5.05 -7.27 -23.41
C THR A 22 5.48 -7.80 -22.05
N ALA A 23 6.79 -7.88 -21.83
CA ALA A 23 7.32 -8.03 -20.49
C ALA A 23 6.94 -6.73 -19.76
N ASP A 24 5.94 -6.78 -18.90
CA ASP A 24 5.76 -5.75 -17.90
C ASP A 24 6.97 -5.90 -16.97
N ALA A 25 7.91 -4.95 -17.02
CA ALA A 25 8.91 -4.85 -15.98
C ALA A 25 8.15 -4.69 -14.66
N ALA A 26 8.54 -5.38 -13.59
CA ALA A 26 7.97 -5.11 -12.26
C ALA A 26 8.06 -3.61 -11.98
N ASN A 27 6.90 -2.97 -11.80
CA ASN A 27 6.86 -1.59 -11.37
C ASN A 27 7.37 -1.58 -9.93
N LYS A 28 8.49 -0.89 -9.74
CA LYS A 28 8.99 -0.61 -8.40
C LYS A 28 7.95 0.21 -7.64
N VAL A 29 7.95 0.03 -6.34
CA VAL A 29 7.12 0.77 -5.42
C VAL A 29 7.86 2.01 -4.97
N ASP A 30 7.36 3.16 -5.43
CA ASP A 30 7.77 4.47 -4.94
C ASP A 30 7.07 4.78 -3.59
N VAL A 31 7.79 5.41 -2.67
CA VAL A 31 7.36 5.63 -1.28
C VAL A 31 7.57 7.09 -0.88
N PHE A 32 6.52 7.72 -0.37
CA PHE A 32 6.55 9.04 0.22
C PHE A 32 6.29 8.95 1.73
N ILE A 33 7.26 9.35 2.55
CA ILE A 33 7.14 9.37 4.02
C ILE A 33 6.85 10.80 4.48
N TYR A 34 5.61 11.01 4.92
CA TYR A 34 5.07 12.31 5.33
C TYR A 34 5.11 12.48 6.85
N THR A 35 5.72 13.58 7.28
CA THR A 35 5.86 13.94 8.70
C THR A 35 5.60 15.42 8.96
N ASP A 36 5.22 16.25 7.97
CA ASP A 36 5.03 17.69 8.17
C ASP A 36 3.96 17.99 9.24
N THR A 37 2.93 17.13 9.32
CA THR A 37 1.97 17.10 10.42
C THR A 37 1.85 15.69 10.98
N VAL A 38 1.57 15.62 12.28
CA VAL A 38 1.44 14.37 13.03
C VAL A 38 0.30 14.48 14.04
N GLN A 39 -0.19 13.33 14.51
CA GLN A 39 -1.18 13.27 15.58
C GLN A 39 -0.88 12.15 16.56
N TRP A 40 -1.10 12.40 17.85
CA TRP A 40 -0.89 11.48 18.97
C TRP A 40 0.53 10.93 19.16
N ILE A 41 1.46 11.30 18.29
CA ILE A 41 2.90 11.16 18.43
C ILE A 41 3.56 12.55 18.42
N GLY A 42 4.70 12.68 19.08
CA GLY A 42 5.50 13.89 19.02
C GLY A 42 6.23 14.03 17.69
N GLN A 43 6.34 15.26 17.17
CA GLN A 43 7.00 15.54 15.90
C GLN A 43 8.41 14.92 15.79
N ALA A 44 9.21 15.00 16.85
CA ALA A 44 10.57 14.46 16.85
C ALA A 44 10.58 12.93 16.75
N ALA A 45 9.68 12.24 17.47
CA ALA A 45 9.58 10.79 17.43
C ALA A 45 9.06 10.30 16.06
N ALA A 46 8.09 11.00 15.47
CA ALA A 46 7.63 10.67 14.11
C ALA A 46 8.74 10.85 13.06
N VAL A 47 9.58 11.88 13.19
CA VAL A 47 10.75 12.08 12.32
C VAL A 47 11.77 10.96 12.51
N GLU A 48 12.06 10.57 13.76
CA GLU A 48 12.96 9.46 14.06
C GLU A 48 12.49 8.13 13.44
N GLU A 49 11.22 7.76 13.63
CA GLU A 49 10.64 6.56 13.03
C GLU A 49 10.59 6.62 11.49
N ALA A 50 10.37 7.81 10.93
CA ALA A 50 10.42 8.03 9.48
C ALA A 50 11.84 7.87 8.91
N GLU A 51 12.86 8.35 9.62
CA GLU A 51 14.27 8.17 9.26
C GLU A 51 14.65 6.68 9.33
N ILE A 52 14.26 5.97 10.39
CA ILE A 52 14.48 4.51 10.52
C ILE A 52 13.84 3.76 9.35
N LEU A 53 12.58 4.07 9.03
CA LEU A 53 11.89 3.47 7.89
C LEU A 53 12.63 3.74 6.57
N ALA A 54 13.00 5.00 6.32
CA ALA A 54 13.70 5.38 5.10
C ALA A 54 15.04 4.63 4.95
N ASP A 55 15.82 4.56 6.03
CA ASP A 55 17.11 3.87 6.05
C ASP A 55 16.98 2.37 5.78
N LEU A 56 15.90 1.73 6.24
CA LEU A 56 15.63 0.30 6.00
C LEU A 56 15.17 0.02 4.56
N LEU A 57 14.42 0.95 3.95
CA LEU A 57 13.92 0.83 2.57
C LEU A 57 14.94 1.22 1.50
N ASP A 58 15.89 2.12 1.82
CA ASP A 58 16.82 2.66 0.83
C ASP A 58 17.64 1.54 0.16
N GLY A 59 17.64 1.54 -1.17
CA GLY A 59 18.37 0.59 -2.00
C GLY A 59 17.83 -0.86 -1.99
N GLN A 60 16.69 -1.14 -1.35
CA GLN A 60 16.08 -2.47 -1.37
C GLN A 60 15.50 -2.80 -2.76
N ASP A 61 15.53 -4.08 -3.12
CA ASP A 61 14.87 -4.55 -4.34
C ASP A 61 13.37 -4.30 -4.27
N GLY A 62 12.75 -3.94 -5.40
CA GLY A 62 11.34 -3.56 -5.45
C GLY A 62 11.02 -2.14 -5.00
N ILE A 63 11.94 -1.44 -4.31
CA ILE A 63 11.79 -0.01 -3.97
C ILE A 63 12.32 0.88 -5.10
N GLY A 64 11.56 1.93 -5.41
CA GLY A 64 11.87 2.94 -6.42
C GLY A 64 12.34 4.26 -5.83
N GLU A 65 11.66 5.35 -6.17
CA GLU A 65 11.82 6.65 -5.54
C GLU A 65 11.40 6.59 -4.07
N LEU A 66 12.24 7.14 -3.20
CA LEU A 66 11.96 7.29 -1.78
C LEU A 66 12.09 8.76 -1.40
N ILE A 67 10.98 9.36 -0.98
CA ILE A 67 10.94 10.74 -0.48
C ILE A 67 10.72 10.72 1.02
N LEU A 68 11.69 11.27 1.75
CA LEU A 68 11.59 11.53 3.18
C LEU A 68 11.47 13.05 3.43
N HIS A 69 10.52 13.46 4.28
CA HIS A 69 10.30 14.87 4.65
C HIS A 69 10.03 15.80 3.44
N GLY A 70 9.18 15.40 2.50
CA GLY A 70 8.80 16.31 1.41
C GLY A 70 7.90 17.44 1.94
N PRO A 71 8.17 18.72 1.61
CA PRO A 71 7.31 19.82 2.06
C PRO A 71 5.89 19.64 1.53
N ALA A 72 4.90 20.16 2.24
CA ALA A 72 3.47 19.95 1.98
C ALA A 72 2.98 20.15 0.51
N LYS A 73 3.65 20.99 -0.30
CA LYS A 73 3.32 21.12 -1.75
C LYS A 73 3.89 20.00 -2.63
N THR A 74 4.93 19.32 -2.18
CA THR A 74 5.53 18.18 -2.88
C THR A 74 4.62 16.97 -2.79
N VAL A 75 3.96 16.72 -1.65
CA VAL A 75 3.06 15.55 -1.52
C VAL A 75 1.90 15.61 -2.50
N GLU A 76 1.28 16.78 -2.72
CA GLU A 76 0.19 16.91 -3.70
C GLU A 76 0.64 16.60 -5.13
N ALA A 77 1.77 17.17 -5.55
CA ALA A 77 2.31 16.95 -6.88
C ALA A 77 2.72 15.49 -7.07
N TRP A 78 3.40 14.91 -6.08
CA TRP A 78 3.83 13.51 -6.09
C TRP A 78 2.63 12.57 -6.16
N THR A 79 1.62 12.80 -5.32
CA THR A 79 0.41 11.95 -5.30
C THR A 79 -0.28 11.94 -6.66
N LYS A 80 -0.42 13.09 -7.31
CA LYS A 80 -1.00 13.17 -8.67
C LYS A 80 -0.17 12.46 -9.73
N ASP A 81 1.15 12.57 -9.65
CA ASP A 81 2.06 11.92 -10.61
C ASP A 81 2.03 10.39 -10.49
N HIS A 82 1.83 9.88 -9.26
CA HIS A 82 1.77 8.45 -8.94
C HIS A 82 0.35 7.88 -8.90
N THR A 83 -0.66 8.68 -9.27
CA THR A 83 -2.05 8.22 -9.46
C THR A 83 -2.17 7.58 -10.84
N VAL A 84 -1.66 6.36 -10.96
CA VAL A 84 -1.68 5.53 -12.16
C VAL A 84 -2.35 4.18 -11.86
N ASP A 85 -3.08 3.63 -12.83
CA ASP A 85 -3.80 2.36 -12.66
C ASP A 85 -2.87 1.22 -12.24
N ASN A 86 -3.18 0.57 -11.10
CA ASN A 86 -2.35 -0.41 -10.42
C ASN A 86 -0.96 0.11 -10.06
N GLY A 87 -0.89 1.34 -9.54
CA GLY A 87 0.38 1.99 -9.18
C GLY A 87 1.10 1.35 -8.01
N HIS A 88 0.37 0.89 -6.98
CA HIS A 88 0.92 0.25 -5.78
C HIS A 88 1.95 1.10 -5.00
N HIS A 89 2.02 2.41 -5.24
CA HIS A 89 2.89 3.36 -4.54
C HIS A 89 2.38 3.64 -3.12
N LEU A 90 3.25 4.06 -2.21
CA LEU A 90 2.90 4.26 -0.80
C LEU A 90 3.03 5.72 -0.37
N ILE A 91 2.06 6.17 0.41
CA ILE A 91 2.22 7.32 1.30
C ILE A 91 2.18 6.81 2.74
N VAL A 92 3.25 7.04 3.50
CA VAL A 92 3.37 6.67 4.91
C VAL A 92 3.16 7.90 5.78
N MET A 93 2.27 7.80 6.76
CA MET A 93 1.83 8.91 7.62
C MET A 93 1.97 8.54 9.11
N PHE A 94 2.05 9.57 9.96
CA PHE A 94 2.12 9.41 11.41
C PHE A 94 0.99 10.19 12.10
N GLY A 95 -0.24 9.71 11.88
CA GLY A 95 -1.44 10.12 12.60
C GLY A 95 -2.22 11.27 11.97
N ASP A 96 -1.63 11.97 10.99
CA ASP A 96 -2.34 12.99 10.23
C ASP A 96 -2.13 12.81 8.72
N VAL A 97 -3.20 13.10 7.98
CA VAL A 97 -3.20 13.10 6.51
C VAL A 97 -2.91 14.51 6.00
N PRO A 98 -2.08 14.70 4.95
CA PRO A 98 -1.77 16.03 4.44
C PRO A 98 -3.03 16.75 3.94
N VAL A 99 -3.21 18.01 4.35
CA VAL A 99 -4.35 18.85 3.93
C VAL A 99 -4.37 19.09 2.43
N GLU A 100 -3.21 19.05 1.77
CA GLU A 100 -3.07 19.31 0.35
C GLU A 100 -3.64 18.19 -0.52
N ILE A 101 -3.73 16.97 0.01
CA ILE A 101 -4.34 15.82 -0.69
C ILE A 101 -5.68 15.40 -0.09
N TYR A 102 -5.94 15.73 1.18
CA TYR A 102 -7.16 15.34 1.87
C TYR A 102 -7.63 16.35 2.94
N ASP A 103 -8.59 17.18 2.52
CA ASP A 103 -9.32 18.12 3.37
C ASP A 103 -10.81 18.06 3.03
N VAL A 104 -11.50 17.04 3.52
CA VAL A 104 -12.95 16.86 3.29
C VAL A 104 -13.80 17.66 4.27
N GLY A 105 -13.23 18.08 5.41
CA GLY A 105 -14.00 18.65 6.49
C GLY A 105 -15.13 17.68 6.90
N LYS A 106 -16.37 18.17 6.92
CA LYS A 106 -17.57 17.33 7.13
C LYS A 106 -18.32 16.99 5.83
N ASP A 107 -17.76 17.31 4.67
CA ASP A 107 -18.41 17.07 3.38
C ASP A 107 -18.09 15.66 2.88
N ALA A 108 -19.04 14.74 3.09
CA ALA A 108 -18.92 13.33 2.70
C ALA A 108 -18.96 13.07 1.17
N LYS A 109 -18.97 14.11 0.32
CA LYS A 109 -19.04 13.97 -1.14
C LYS A 109 -17.91 14.68 -1.87
N LYS A 110 -16.95 15.24 -1.15
CA LYS A 110 -15.84 15.93 -1.76
C LYS A 110 -14.83 14.89 -2.25
N GLU A 111 -14.75 14.73 -3.57
CA GLU A 111 -13.67 13.97 -4.21
C GLU A 111 -12.31 14.65 -3.92
N THR A 112 -11.30 13.84 -3.63
CA THR A 112 -9.96 14.29 -3.24
C THR A 112 -8.87 13.56 -4.02
N VAL A 113 -7.68 14.18 -4.04
CA VAL A 113 -6.49 13.57 -4.65
C VAL A 113 -6.11 12.27 -3.93
N ALA A 114 -6.35 12.19 -2.61
CA ALA A 114 -6.08 10.96 -1.86
C ALA A 114 -7.04 9.81 -2.24
N GLU A 115 -8.33 10.09 -2.47
CA GLU A 115 -9.29 9.08 -2.94
C GLU A 115 -8.91 8.59 -4.35
N GLU A 116 -8.59 9.50 -5.27
CA GLU A 116 -8.12 9.14 -6.62
C GLU A 116 -6.85 8.27 -6.57
N PHE A 117 -5.90 8.59 -5.69
CA PHE A 117 -4.68 7.82 -5.49
C PHE A 117 -4.97 6.40 -5.00
N LEU A 118 -5.83 6.26 -3.99
CA LEU A 118 -6.23 4.97 -3.44
C LEU A 118 -7.02 4.13 -4.46
N ASP A 119 -7.93 4.76 -5.20
CA ASP A 119 -8.75 4.11 -6.24
C ASP A 119 -7.95 3.72 -7.49
N ALA A 120 -6.78 4.33 -7.70
CA ALA A 120 -5.82 3.89 -8.71
C ALA A 120 -5.00 2.66 -8.28
N GLY A 121 -5.22 2.12 -7.07
CA GLY A 121 -4.55 0.92 -6.59
C GLY A 121 -3.29 1.16 -5.77
N ASN A 122 -3.11 2.38 -5.28
CA ASN A 122 -2.03 2.75 -4.38
C ASN A 122 -2.40 2.54 -2.91
N THR A 123 -1.47 2.85 -2.01
CA THR A 123 -1.54 2.44 -0.61
C THR A 123 -1.26 3.60 0.33
N PHE A 124 -2.02 3.67 1.43
CA PHE A 124 -1.67 4.50 2.57
C PHE A 124 -1.23 3.63 3.75
N SER A 125 -0.11 3.98 4.37
CA SER A 125 0.26 3.45 5.68
C SER A 125 0.09 4.54 6.74
N ASN A 126 -0.37 4.17 7.93
CA ASN A 126 -0.54 5.12 9.02
C ASN A 126 -0.27 4.50 10.40
N SER A 127 0.33 5.33 11.26
CA SER A 127 0.56 5.04 12.68
C SER A 127 0.06 6.15 13.60
N ALA A 128 0.01 5.88 14.90
CA ALA A 128 -0.32 6.78 16.01
C ALA A 128 -1.80 7.17 16.20
N ASP A 129 -2.52 7.67 15.19
CA ASP A 129 -3.95 7.98 15.32
C ASP A 129 -4.79 7.58 14.12
N TYR A 130 -6.08 7.37 14.38
CA TYR A 130 -7.19 7.08 13.48
C TYR A 130 -6.96 7.50 12.01
N PHE A 131 -7.06 6.54 11.09
CA PHE A 131 -6.87 6.78 9.65
C PHE A 131 -7.76 7.94 9.13
N PHE A 132 -7.10 8.93 8.54
CA PHE A 132 -7.72 10.09 7.89
C PHE A 132 -8.57 10.98 8.80
N TRP A 133 -8.49 10.86 10.13
CA TRP A 133 -9.23 11.69 11.09
C TRP A 133 -8.92 13.19 10.95
N GLY A 134 -7.64 13.50 10.71
CA GLY A 134 -7.15 14.85 10.49
C GLY A 134 -6.86 15.62 11.79
N GLN A 135 -5.78 16.40 11.81
CA GLN A 135 -5.37 17.19 12.97
C GLN A 135 -6.53 18.00 13.58
N GLY A 136 -6.78 17.79 14.88
CA GLY A 136 -7.85 18.47 15.60
C GLY A 136 -9.27 18.01 15.27
N GLY A 137 -9.43 16.85 14.61
CA GLY A 137 -10.72 16.35 14.14
C GLY A 137 -11.21 17.07 12.90
N ARG A 138 -10.29 17.38 11.98
CA ARG A 138 -10.61 18.10 10.74
C ARG A 138 -11.65 17.34 9.91
N ASN A 139 -11.48 16.03 9.77
CA ASN A 139 -12.36 15.17 8.97
C ASN A 139 -13.30 14.30 9.84
N GLU A 140 -12.98 14.16 11.13
CA GLU A 140 -13.70 13.26 12.05
C GLU A 140 -13.83 11.84 11.45
N GLU A 141 -14.91 11.11 11.76
CA GLU A 141 -15.17 9.78 11.19
C GLU A 141 -15.41 9.82 9.67
N ALA A 142 -15.74 10.97 9.09
CA ALA A 142 -16.00 11.06 7.66
C ALA A 142 -14.75 10.73 6.83
N GLY A 143 -13.55 10.94 7.40
CA GLY A 143 -12.29 10.62 6.74
C GLY A 143 -12.22 9.19 6.23
N ILE A 144 -12.20 8.20 7.14
CA ILE A 144 -12.13 6.79 6.74
C ILE A 144 -13.38 6.32 5.99
N LYS A 145 -14.56 6.86 6.32
CA LYS A 145 -15.82 6.46 5.67
C LYS A 145 -15.83 6.81 4.19
N ASN A 146 -15.32 7.99 3.83
CA ASN A 146 -15.21 8.42 2.44
C ASN A 146 -14.10 7.64 1.73
N MET A 147 -12.90 7.57 2.32
CA MET A 147 -11.75 6.87 1.71
C MET A 147 -12.05 5.39 1.39
N MET A 148 -12.95 4.75 2.14
CA MET A 148 -13.34 3.36 1.90
C MET A 148 -14.70 3.20 1.22
N ASP A 149 -15.49 4.25 1.06
CA ASP A 149 -16.92 4.16 0.71
C ASP A 149 -17.74 3.25 1.65
N ILE A 150 -17.40 3.21 2.95
CA ILE A 150 -18.11 2.41 3.97
C ILE A 150 -18.74 3.33 5.02
N PRO A 151 -20.06 3.62 4.95
CA PRO A 151 -20.72 4.61 5.83
C PRO A 151 -20.64 4.31 7.34
N ASN A 152 -20.52 3.04 7.71
CA ASN A 152 -20.49 2.60 9.11
C ASN A 152 -19.07 2.27 9.61
N MET A 153 -18.04 2.55 8.80
CA MET A 153 -16.65 2.32 9.21
C MET A 153 -16.29 3.25 10.37
N VAL A 154 -15.69 2.68 11.41
CA VAL A 154 -15.20 3.39 12.59
C VAL A 154 -13.94 2.70 13.13
N GLN A 155 -13.11 3.43 13.89
CA GLN A 155 -11.97 2.88 14.65
C GLN A 155 -11.99 3.33 16.11
N TRP A 156 -13.18 3.47 16.68
CA TRP A 156 -13.32 3.76 18.11
C TRP A 156 -13.20 2.48 18.91
N ASP A 157 -12.09 2.35 19.62
CA ASP A 157 -11.93 1.58 20.84
C ASP A 157 -10.88 2.32 21.70
N ASP A 158 -10.36 1.71 22.76
CA ASP A 158 -9.24 2.23 23.57
C ASP A 158 -8.56 1.04 24.26
N ASN A 159 -7.22 1.04 24.37
CA ASN A 159 -6.46 0.00 25.08
C ASN A 159 -6.82 -1.45 24.67
N THR A 160 -7.09 -1.69 23.40
CA THR A 160 -7.44 -3.01 22.86
C THR A 160 -6.18 -3.86 22.76
N ALA A 161 -6.14 -4.98 23.49
CA ALA A 161 -5.01 -5.90 23.46
C ALA A 161 -4.90 -6.58 22.08
N MET A 162 -3.72 -6.52 21.48
CA MET A 162 -3.36 -7.18 20.24
C MET A 162 -2.35 -8.29 20.53
N GLU A 163 -2.68 -9.50 20.12
CA GLU A 163 -1.77 -10.65 20.16
C GLU A 163 -1.16 -10.85 18.76
N VAL A 164 0.16 -11.02 18.68
CA VAL A 164 0.87 -11.21 17.42
C VAL A 164 0.48 -12.54 16.80
N THR A 165 0.02 -12.49 15.55
CA THR A 165 -0.41 -13.66 14.79
C THR A 165 0.78 -14.54 14.40
N LYS A 166 0.49 -15.72 13.85
CA LYS A 166 1.54 -16.57 13.29
C LYS A 166 2.28 -15.85 12.15
N GLU A 167 1.54 -15.20 11.26
CA GLU A 167 2.08 -14.44 10.14
C GLU A 167 2.86 -13.21 10.64
N GLY A 168 2.39 -12.51 11.67
CA GLY A 168 3.13 -11.42 12.32
C GLY A 168 4.49 -11.87 12.86
N LYS A 169 4.55 -13.01 13.56
CA LYS A 169 5.82 -13.57 14.04
C LYS A 169 6.81 -13.90 12.92
N GLU A 170 6.32 -14.24 11.73
CA GLU A 170 7.15 -14.60 10.58
C GLU A 170 7.60 -13.38 9.77
N LEU A 171 6.69 -12.43 9.55
CA LEU A 171 6.87 -11.32 8.62
C LEU A 171 7.27 -10.01 9.31
N THR A 172 7.02 -9.87 10.61
CA THR A 172 7.35 -8.69 11.41
C THR A 172 8.06 -9.10 12.71
N PRO A 173 9.32 -9.57 12.65
CA PRO A 173 10.03 -10.10 13.82
C PRO A 173 10.28 -9.08 14.94
N THR A 174 10.12 -7.78 14.66
CA THR A 174 10.20 -6.71 15.67
C THR A 174 8.89 -6.52 16.44
N LEU A 175 7.77 -7.01 15.90
CA LEU A 175 6.44 -6.85 16.51
C LEU A 175 6.26 -7.78 17.72
N ASP A 176 5.89 -7.18 18.85
CA ASP A 176 5.50 -7.86 20.09
C ASP A 176 4.02 -7.59 20.42
N ASP A 177 3.45 -8.37 21.35
CA ASP A 177 2.10 -8.14 21.86
C ASP A 177 2.01 -6.76 22.52
N TYR A 178 0.95 -6.01 22.22
CA TYR A 178 0.78 -4.64 22.70
C TYR A 178 -0.70 -4.26 22.82
N ALA A 179 -0.99 -3.01 23.16
CA ALA A 179 -2.36 -2.49 23.15
C ALA A 179 -2.48 -1.31 22.18
N THR A 180 -3.53 -1.32 21.36
CA THR A 180 -3.86 -0.26 20.41
C THR A 180 -5.10 0.51 20.85
N ASP A 181 -5.14 1.81 20.59
CA ASP A 181 -6.33 2.62 20.86
C ASP A 181 -7.29 2.60 19.67
N ARG A 182 -6.79 2.58 18.43
CA ARG A 182 -7.63 2.63 17.22
C ARG A 182 -7.44 1.39 16.35
N PRO A 183 -7.76 0.18 16.84
CA PRO A 183 -7.66 -1.01 16.00
C PRO A 183 -8.49 -0.82 14.72
N PHE A 184 -8.12 -1.51 13.64
CA PHE A 184 -8.97 -1.56 12.46
C PHE A 184 -10.17 -2.47 12.75
N HIS A 185 -11.39 -2.00 12.49
CA HIS A 185 -12.60 -2.77 12.74
C HIS A 185 -12.91 -3.67 11.54
N VAL A 186 -12.33 -4.87 11.53
CA VAL A 186 -12.49 -5.87 10.46
C VAL A 186 -13.95 -6.29 10.29
N ASP A 187 -14.69 -6.37 11.40
CA ASP A 187 -16.12 -6.70 11.42
C ASP A 187 -17.02 -5.64 10.75
N LYS A 188 -16.46 -4.49 10.40
CA LYS A 188 -17.15 -3.37 9.71
C LYS A 188 -16.78 -3.27 8.23
N LEU A 189 -15.87 -4.11 7.73
CA LEU A 189 -15.59 -4.18 6.30
C LEU A 189 -16.86 -4.58 5.53
N ASP A 190 -17.03 -3.97 4.35
CA ASP A 190 -18.18 -4.18 3.47
C ASP A 190 -17.76 -3.93 2.01
N GLY A 191 -18.60 -4.34 1.07
CA GLY A 191 -18.35 -4.17 -0.35
C GLY A 191 -17.11 -4.92 -0.83
N ASP A 192 -16.22 -4.22 -1.51
CA ASP A 192 -15.01 -4.79 -2.13
C ASP A 192 -13.80 -4.83 -1.17
N TRP A 193 -13.96 -4.35 0.07
CA TRP A 193 -12.89 -4.32 1.07
C TRP A 193 -12.82 -5.62 1.87
N VAL A 194 -11.61 -6.17 2.00
CA VAL A 194 -11.33 -7.38 2.77
C VAL A 194 -10.12 -7.18 3.68
N LEU A 195 -10.06 -7.95 4.76
CA LEU A 195 -8.80 -8.13 5.50
C LEU A 195 -7.88 -8.99 4.62
N GLU A 196 -6.77 -8.41 4.19
CA GLU A 196 -5.75 -9.11 3.41
C GLU A 196 -4.86 -9.95 4.35
N ILE A 197 -4.37 -9.32 5.42
CA ILE A 197 -3.56 -9.99 6.44
C ILE A 197 -3.58 -9.19 7.76
N ALA A 198 -3.61 -9.90 8.90
CA ALA A 198 -3.36 -9.35 10.22
C ALA A 198 -2.01 -9.81 10.76
N PHE A 199 -1.15 -8.88 11.15
CA PHE A 199 0.13 -9.17 11.82
C PHE A 199 -0.05 -9.28 13.33
N ALA A 200 -0.97 -8.51 13.90
CA ALA A 200 -1.51 -8.74 15.24
C ALA A 200 -3.02 -8.46 15.27
N SER A 201 -3.73 -9.14 16.16
CA SER A 201 -5.19 -9.09 16.24
C SER A 201 -5.72 -9.34 17.65
N ASP A 202 -7.00 -9.07 17.90
CA ASP A 202 -7.65 -9.33 19.19
C ASP A 202 -7.78 -10.82 19.54
N THR A 203 -7.48 -11.70 18.60
CA THR A 203 -7.56 -13.16 18.76
C THR A 203 -6.23 -13.87 18.59
N GLY A 204 -5.17 -13.16 18.18
CA GLY A 204 -3.89 -13.76 17.80
C GLY A 204 -3.94 -14.56 16.49
N ASP A 205 -5.05 -14.49 15.75
CA ASP A 205 -5.27 -15.22 14.50
C ASP A 205 -5.79 -14.27 13.38
N GLN A 206 -5.81 -14.78 12.14
CA GLN A 206 -6.36 -14.06 10.97
C GLN A 206 -7.88 -13.86 11.03
N LYS A 207 -8.57 -14.61 11.90
CA LYS A 207 -10.03 -14.51 12.07
C LYS A 207 -10.34 -13.66 13.29
N ALA A 208 -10.31 -12.36 13.09
CA ALA A 208 -10.39 -11.35 14.13
C ALA A 208 -11.45 -10.29 13.79
N ASP A 209 -12.03 -9.67 14.82
CA ASP A 209 -12.90 -8.50 14.63
C ASP A 209 -12.07 -7.20 14.68
N ARG A 210 -10.86 -7.27 15.23
CA ARG A 210 -9.91 -6.15 15.36
C ARG A 210 -8.51 -6.57 14.93
N CYS A 211 -7.83 -5.69 14.21
CA CYS A 211 -6.43 -5.90 13.86
C CYS A 211 -5.63 -4.61 13.93
N ASP A 212 -4.37 -4.75 14.33
CA ASP A 212 -3.32 -3.73 14.29
C ASP A 212 -2.01 -4.39 14.71
N PRO A 213 -0.96 -4.47 13.88
CA PRO A 213 -0.92 -4.05 12.48
C PRO A 213 -1.71 -4.98 11.55
N CYS A 214 -2.20 -4.43 10.44
CA CYS A 214 -2.84 -5.20 9.37
C CYS A 214 -2.88 -4.47 8.03
N ILE A 215 -3.16 -5.21 6.96
CA ILE A 215 -3.48 -4.68 5.63
C ILE A 215 -4.92 -4.99 5.30
N VAL A 216 -5.67 -3.97 4.90
CA VAL A 216 -6.98 -4.13 4.27
C VAL A 216 -6.87 -3.76 2.80
N HIS A 217 -7.57 -4.51 1.95
CA HIS A 217 -7.44 -4.44 0.48
C HIS A 217 -8.81 -4.24 -0.16
N ASN A 218 -8.92 -3.24 -1.02
CA ASN A 218 -10.03 -3.08 -1.93
C ASN A 218 -9.79 -3.96 -3.17
N THR A 219 -10.50 -5.07 -3.25
CA THR A 219 -10.34 -6.07 -4.31
C THR A 219 -10.76 -5.59 -5.70
N LYS A 220 -11.44 -4.44 -5.80
CA LYS A 220 -11.86 -3.84 -7.07
C LYS A 220 -10.85 -2.85 -7.62
N THR A 221 -10.26 -2.02 -6.76
CA THR A 221 -9.31 -0.96 -7.17
C THR A 221 -7.85 -1.33 -6.94
N ASN A 222 -7.59 -2.40 -6.19
CA ASN A 222 -6.29 -2.77 -5.62
C ASN A 222 -5.72 -1.80 -4.58
N GLY A 223 -6.51 -0.82 -4.14
CA GLY A 223 -6.11 0.09 -3.08
C GLY A 223 -5.94 -0.62 -1.75
N ARG A 224 -4.95 -0.21 -0.95
CA ARG A 224 -4.70 -0.81 0.38
C ARG A 224 -4.54 0.25 1.46
N LEU A 225 -4.92 -0.13 2.67
CA LEU A 225 -4.56 0.61 3.88
C LEU A 225 -3.72 -0.31 4.77
N ILE A 226 -2.54 0.17 5.18
CA ILE A 226 -1.63 -0.51 6.09
C ILE A 226 -1.69 0.21 7.44
N GLN A 227 -2.30 -0.44 8.43
CA GLN A 227 -2.37 0.07 9.78
C GLN A 227 -1.21 -0.46 10.62
N VAL A 228 -0.53 0.40 11.37
CA VAL A 228 0.54 0.00 12.30
C VAL A 228 0.53 0.88 13.56
N TYR A 229 0.33 0.32 14.76
CA TYR A 229 0.42 1.01 16.06
C TYR A 229 -0.45 2.27 16.15
N GLN A 230 -1.78 2.15 16.09
CA GLN A 230 -2.70 3.27 16.27
C GLN A 230 -2.93 3.63 17.75
N THR A 231 -1.85 4.05 18.42
CA THR A 231 -1.84 4.29 19.86
C THR A 231 -1.22 5.63 20.22
N ALA A 232 -1.77 6.26 21.25
CA ALA A 232 -1.28 7.56 21.69
C ALA A 232 0.01 7.51 22.52
N ASN A 233 1.04 8.23 22.06
CA ASN A 233 2.31 8.49 22.75
C ASN A 233 3.03 7.24 23.28
N GLN A 234 3.02 6.16 22.48
CA GLN A 234 3.79 4.94 22.77
C GLN A 234 5.07 4.88 21.94
N ASP A 235 6.13 4.40 22.59
CA ASP A 235 7.48 4.23 22.06
C ASP A 235 7.60 2.90 21.32
N ASP A 236 6.68 2.67 20.38
CA ASP A 236 6.66 1.46 19.55
C ASP A 236 7.53 1.66 18.30
N PRO A 237 8.21 0.60 17.82
CA PRO A 237 9.09 0.64 16.66
C PRO A 237 8.29 0.72 15.34
N LYS A 238 7.63 1.84 15.11
CA LYS A 238 6.71 2.10 13.99
C LYS A 238 7.44 1.96 12.66
N GLY A 239 8.60 2.61 12.51
CA GLY A 239 9.40 2.59 11.30
C GLY A 239 9.91 1.20 10.96
N GLU A 240 10.43 0.46 11.94
CA GLU A 240 10.93 -0.90 11.74
C GLU A 240 9.79 -1.86 11.33
N VAL A 241 8.65 -1.83 12.02
CA VAL A 241 7.52 -2.72 11.69
C VAL A 241 6.89 -2.35 10.36
N ILE A 242 6.75 -1.06 10.01
CA ILE A 242 6.30 -0.66 8.66
C ILE A 242 7.28 -1.19 7.59
N ALA A 243 8.58 -1.07 7.81
CA ALA A 243 9.59 -1.57 6.88
C ALA A 243 9.48 -3.09 6.70
N GLU A 244 9.33 -3.84 7.79
CA GLU A 244 9.14 -5.29 7.76
C GLU A 244 7.89 -5.69 6.95
N ILE A 245 6.76 -5.03 7.17
CA ILE A 245 5.53 -5.27 6.40
C ILE A 245 5.76 -5.00 4.91
N ILE A 246 6.44 -3.90 4.58
CA ILE A 246 6.70 -3.53 3.18
C ILE A 246 7.61 -4.58 2.53
N LEU A 247 8.76 -4.85 3.13
CA LEU A 247 9.83 -5.66 2.53
C LEU A 247 9.50 -7.16 2.53
N ASN A 248 8.87 -7.67 3.59
CA ASN A 248 8.65 -9.10 3.75
C ASN A 248 7.31 -9.57 3.17
N TYR A 249 6.38 -8.65 2.87
CA TYR A 249 5.03 -9.01 2.40
C TYR A 249 4.55 -8.17 1.22
N TYR A 250 4.51 -6.84 1.36
CA TYR A 250 3.85 -5.97 0.40
C TYR A 250 4.49 -6.03 -0.99
N LEU A 251 5.82 -5.93 -1.08
CA LEU A 251 6.54 -5.90 -2.36
C LEU A 251 6.36 -7.19 -3.17
N GLU A 252 6.34 -8.35 -2.52
CA GLU A 252 6.02 -9.62 -3.18
C GLU A 252 4.56 -9.66 -3.62
N THR A 253 3.65 -9.25 -2.73
CA THR A 253 2.19 -9.28 -2.98
C THR A 253 1.78 -8.43 -4.16
N VAL A 254 2.42 -7.28 -4.37
CA VAL A 254 2.16 -6.38 -5.50
C VAL A 254 3.03 -6.67 -6.73
N GLY A 255 3.85 -7.73 -6.70
CA GLY A 255 4.70 -8.13 -7.83
C GLY A 255 5.90 -7.22 -8.08
N ALA A 256 6.27 -6.34 -7.15
CA ALA A 256 7.40 -5.41 -7.29
C ALA A 256 8.77 -6.11 -7.31
N LEU A 257 8.83 -7.38 -6.86
CA LEU A 257 10.02 -8.21 -6.89
C LEU A 257 10.13 -9.09 -8.15
N ASP A 258 9.13 -9.07 -9.03
CA ASP A 258 9.10 -9.91 -10.22
C ASP A 258 10.03 -9.37 -11.32
N VAL A 259 11.28 -9.85 -11.33
CA VAL A 259 12.22 -9.50 -12.41
C VAL A 259 11.78 -10.06 -13.76
N ASP A 260 12.03 -9.29 -14.82
CA ASP A 260 11.84 -9.70 -16.22
C ASP A 260 12.49 -11.08 -16.46
N PRO A 261 11.78 -12.07 -17.01
CA PRO A 261 12.37 -13.33 -17.45
C PRO A 261 13.61 -13.17 -18.33
N GLN A 262 13.76 -12.05 -19.04
CA GLN A 262 14.94 -11.73 -19.83
C GLN A 262 16.19 -11.50 -18.99
N ASP A 263 16.11 -10.98 -17.77
CA ASP A 263 17.31 -10.83 -16.91
C ASP A 263 17.80 -12.17 -16.35
N LYS A 264 16.93 -13.20 -16.35
CA LYS A 264 17.31 -14.58 -16.03
C LYS A 264 17.99 -15.30 -17.22
N LEU A 265 17.83 -14.83 -18.46
CA LEU A 265 18.43 -15.46 -19.64
C LEU A 265 19.97 -15.30 -19.71
N PRO A 266 20.59 -14.11 -19.52
CA PRO A 266 22.03 -13.94 -19.53
C PRO A 266 22.76 -14.84 -18.51
N ALA A 267 22.16 -15.06 -17.34
CA ALA A 267 22.68 -15.95 -16.31
C ALA A 267 22.67 -17.42 -16.77
N LEU A 268 21.57 -17.88 -17.37
CA LEU A 268 21.44 -19.24 -17.90
C LEU A 268 22.44 -19.53 -19.05
N TRP A 269 22.64 -18.56 -19.95
CA TRP A 269 23.60 -18.68 -21.07
C TRP A 269 25.06 -18.62 -20.61
N GLY A 270 25.36 -17.84 -19.56
CA GLY A 270 26.67 -17.80 -18.91
C GLY A 270 27.06 -19.14 -18.29
N ASP A 271 26.12 -19.79 -17.60
CA ASP A 271 26.34 -21.10 -16.96
C ASP A 271 26.45 -22.25 -17.96
N MET A 272 25.70 -22.21 -19.06
CA MET A 272 25.83 -23.19 -20.14
C MET A 272 27.18 -23.11 -20.87
N LYS A 273 27.77 -21.92 -20.99
CA LYS A 273 29.09 -21.73 -21.62
C LYS A 273 30.26 -22.13 -20.71
N ARG A 274 30.07 -22.11 -19.38
CA ARG A 274 31.05 -22.60 -18.40
C ARG A 274 31.08 -24.13 -18.26
N ARG A 275 30.06 -24.82 -18.78
CA ARG A 275 29.94 -26.29 -18.76
C ARG A 275 30.40 -26.99 -20.06
N ARG A 276 31.24 -26.33 -20.86
CA ARG A 276 31.95 -26.94 -22.00
C ARG A 276 33.45 -26.88 -21.81
#